data_AF-A0A8X6UMZ7-F1
#
_entry.id   AF-A0A8X6UMZ7-F1
#
_cell.length_a   1.000
_cell.length_b   1.000
_cell.length_c   1.000
_cell.angle_alpha   90.00
_cell.angle_beta   90.00
_cell.angle_gamma   90.00
#
_symmetry.space_group_name_H-M   'P 1'
#
loop_
_entity.id
_entity.type
_entity.pdbx_description
1 polymer ?
#
loop_
_entity_poly.entity_id
_entity_poly.type
_entity_poly.pdbx_seq_one_letter_code
_entity_poly.pdbx_strand_id
1 'polypeptide(L)'
;MDFGGVSAIIPQPGMLNKLVQEISADKIEGLRLYKKEDLPEKYHLKGSHKTAPLILIAKKGYYIDLLGDSKEASNVNKFMGHHGYDPEEVEDMRTIFLATGPDFKKGRKTEALHITDIYNVMCKVLDIPALPNNGSWENVKSMFAKESHLPVVDSGASLTVNNHYFMCAVFVTTFIQVFSMMTSRYL
;
A
#
# COMPACT_ATOMS: atom_id res chain seq x y z
N MET A 1 13.05 -12.22 10.97
CA MET A 1 12.58 -13.09 9.89
C MET A 1 11.09 -13.23 10.06
N ASP A 2 10.37 -13.10 8.96
CA ASP A 2 8.91 -13.22 8.96
C ASP A 2 8.52 -14.70 8.84
N PHE A 3 7.50 -15.12 9.58
CA PHE A 3 6.91 -16.46 9.56
C PHE A 3 5.44 -16.36 9.12
N GLY A 4 4.85 -17.44 8.63
CA GLY A 4 3.45 -17.43 8.16
C GLY A 4 3.25 -17.91 6.74
N GLY A 5 2.24 -17.32 6.07
CA GLY A 5 1.93 -17.59 4.67
C GLY A 5 2.97 -17.03 3.69
N VAL A 6 3.75 -16.03 4.10
CA VAL A 6 4.82 -15.42 3.30
C VAL A 6 6.03 -15.15 4.18
N SER A 7 7.23 -15.37 3.62
CA SER A 7 8.48 -14.98 4.26
C SER A 7 9.42 -14.32 3.26
N ALA A 8 10.16 -13.31 3.69
CA ALA A 8 11.12 -12.58 2.87
C ALA A 8 12.54 -12.83 3.39
N ILE A 9 13.47 -13.15 2.48
CA ILE A 9 14.86 -13.46 2.82
C ILE A 9 15.81 -12.51 2.08
N ILE A 10 16.70 -11.89 2.85
CA ILE A 10 17.84 -11.13 2.33
C ILE A 10 19.09 -11.98 2.56
N PRO A 11 19.60 -12.68 1.53
CA PRO A 11 20.79 -13.50 1.67
C PRO A 11 22.05 -12.65 1.79
N GLN A 12 23.11 -13.25 2.32
CA GLN A 12 24.45 -12.67 2.26
C GLN A 12 24.86 -12.40 0.79
N PRO A 13 25.71 -11.40 0.52
CA PRO A 13 26.15 -11.08 -0.84
C PRO A 13 26.67 -12.32 -1.59
N GLY A 14 26.20 -12.51 -2.83
CA GLY A 14 26.58 -13.64 -3.68
C GLY A 14 25.89 -14.98 -3.38
N MET A 15 25.09 -15.08 -2.31
CA MET A 15 24.49 -16.35 -1.89
C MET A 15 23.09 -16.62 -2.46
N LEU A 16 22.45 -15.65 -3.12
CA LEU A 16 21.06 -15.77 -3.60
C LEU A 16 20.84 -17.01 -4.48
N ASN A 17 21.65 -17.18 -5.53
CA ASN A 17 21.46 -18.28 -6.48
C ASN A 17 21.69 -19.63 -5.83
N LYS A 18 22.70 -19.72 -4.95
CA LYS A 18 22.98 -20.94 -4.19
C LYS A 18 21.78 -21.30 -3.31
N LEU A 19 21.25 -20.34 -2.56
CA LEU A 19 20.09 -20.55 -1.69
C LEU A 19 18.86 -20.98 -2.48
N VAL A 20 18.60 -20.34 -3.62
CA VAL A 20 17.48 -20.70 -4.51
C VAL A 20 17.61 -22.14 -5.02
N GLN A 21 18.82 -22.53 -5.43
CA GLN A 21 19.10 -23.88 -5.92
C GLN A 21 18.90 -24.93 -4.82
N GLU A 22 19.42 -24.69 -3.62
CA GLU A 22 19.31 -25.60 -2.47
C GLU A 22 17.85 -25.80 -2.06
N ILE A 23 17.09 -24.71 -1.84
CA ILE A 23 15.66 -24.80 -1.47
C ILE A 23 14.84 -25.50 -2.56
N SER A 24 15.14 -25.23 -3.83
CA SER A 24 14.41 -25.85 -4.96
C SER A 24 14.70 -27.36 -5.08
N ALA A 25 15.90 -27.80 -4.71
CA ALA A 25 16.30 -29.21 -4.78
C ALA A 25 15.52 -30.08 -3.77
N ASP A 26 15.15 -29.51 -2.62
CA ASP A 26 14.38 -30.20 -1.58
C ASP A 26 12.93 -30.48 -1.97
N LYS A 27 12.41 -29.81 -3.02
CA LYS A 27 11.04 -29.99 -3.55
C LYS A 27 9.97 -29.92 -2.45
N ILE A 28 10.10 -28.93 -1.56
CA ILE A 28 9.21 -28.75 -0.40
C ILE A 28 7.77 -28.58 -0.89
N GLU A 29 6.90 -29.51 -0.51
CA GLU A 29 5.50 -29.44 -0.85
C GLU A 29 4.85 -28.21 -0.22
N GLY A 30 3.97 -27.54 -0.95
CA GLY A 30 3.26 -26.37 -0.44
C GLY A 30 4.09 -25.08 -0.41
N LEU A 31 5.37 -25.10 -0.80
CA LEU A 31 6.20 -23.90 -0.87
C LEU A 31 6.36 -23.41 -2.31
N ARG A 32 6.14 -22.11 -2.53
CA ARG A 32 6.54 -21.40 -3.75
C ARG A 32 7.69 -20.46 -3.44
N LEU A 33 8.66 -20.45 -4.34
CA LEU A 33 9.90 -19.69 -4.23
C LEU A 33 9.98 -18.72 -5.40
N TYR A 34 10.18 -17.43 -5.13
CA TYR A 34 10.36 -16.41 -6.14
C TYR A 34 11.58 -15.57 -5.83
N LYS A 35 12.53 -15.50 -6.77
CA LYS A 35 13.43 -14.34 -6.81
C LYS A 35 12.60 -13.10 -7.11
N LYS A 36 13.02 -11.94 -6.62
CA LYS A 36 12.30 -10.67 -6.81
C LYS A 36 11.91 -10.42 -8.28
N GLU A 37 12.84 -10.68 -9.20
CA GLU A 37 12.62 -10.50 -10.63
C GLU A 37 11.60 -11.48 -11.23
N ASP A 38 11.41 -12.63 -10.60
CA ASP A 38 10.49 -13.70 -11.05
C ASP A 38 9.14 -13.63 -10.31
N LEU A 39 8.97 -12.69 -9.37
CA LEU A 39 7.74 -12.53 -8.61
C LEU A 39 6.59 -12.13 -9.54
N PRO A 40 5.43 -12.82 -9.48
CA PRO A 40 4.28 -12.50 -10.32
C PRO A 40 3.82 -11.05 -10.17
N GLU A 41 3.55 -10.40 -11.31
CA GLU A 41 3.18 -8.98 -11.35
C GLU A 41 1.90 -8.68 -10.56
N LYS A 42 1.00 -9.66 -10.44
CA LYS A 42 -0.25 -9.56 -9.67
C LYS A 42 -0.05 -9.17 -8.20
N TYR A 43 1.12 -9.46 -7.62
CA TYR A 43 1.40 -9.08 -6.24
C TYR A 43 1.79 -7.60 -6.11
N HIS A 44 2.16 -6.94 -7.20
CA HIS A 44 2.59 -5.53 -7.23
C HIS A 44 3.76 -5.20 -6.28
N LEU A 45 4.58 -6.20 -5.91
CA LEU A 45 5.72 -6.01 -5.01
C LEU A 45 7.06 -5.87 -5.75
N LYS A 46 7.17 -6.36 -6.99
CA LYS A 46 8.44 -6.45 -7.73
C LYS A 46 9.15 -5.09 -7.89
N GLY A 47 8.41 -4.01 -8.11
CA GLY A 47 8.93 -2.67 -8.37
C GLY A 47 9.52 -1.93 -7.14
N SER A 48 9.28 -2.41 -5.92
CA SER A 48 9.73 -1.72 -4.71
C SER A 48 11.18 -2.08 -4.36
N HIS A 49 12.02 -1.09 -4.03
CA HIS A 49 13.39 -1.33 -3.52
C HIS A 49 13.40 -2.07 -2.18
N LYS A 50 12.29 -2.04 -1.42
CA LYS A 50 12.15 -2.73 -0.13
C LYS A 50 11.82 -4.21 -0.27
N THR A 51 11.39 -4.64 -1.46
CA THR A 51 11.13 -6.07 -1.72
C THR A 51 12.43 -6.83 -1.69
N ALA A 52 12.49 -7.83 -0.81
CA ALA A 52 13.66 -8.66 -0.59
C ALA A 52 14.04 -9.44 -1.87
N PRO A 53 15.31 -9.84 -2.04
CA PRO A 53 15.76 -10.60 -3.20
C PRO A 53 15.07 -11.95 -3.36
N LEU A 54 14.63 -12.57 -2.27
CA LEU A 54 13.96 -13.86 -2.25
C LEU A 54 12.67 -13.80 -1.43
N ILE A 55 11.57 -14.25 -2.03
CA ILE A 55 10.24 -14.32 -1.42
C ILE A 55 9.78 -15.77 -1.41
N LEU A 56 9.30 -16.22 -0.26
CA LEU A 56 8.68 -17.52 -0.02
C LEU A 56 7.19 -17.32 0.16
N ILE A 57 6.36 -18.12 -0.51
CA ILE A 57 4.90 -18.10 -0.38
C ILE A 57 4.42 -19.53 -0.10
N ALA A 58 3.82 -19.74 1.05
CA ALA A 58 3.17 -21.01 1.39
C ALA A 58 1.79 -21.10 0.73
N LYS A 59 1.42 -22.29 0.28
CA LYS A 59 0.05 -22.62 -0.13
C LYS A 59 -0.82 -22.79 1.12
N LYS A 60 -2.15 -22.58 0.96
CA LYS A 60 -3.12 -22.83 2.03
C LYS A 60 -2.90 -24.23 2.63
N GLY A 61 -2.86 -24.32 3.96
CA GLY A 61 -2.61 -25.56 4.70
C GLY A 61 -1.14 -25.78 5.07
N TYR A 62 -0.22 -24.98 4.52
CA TYR A 62 1.21 -24.97 4.88
C TYR A 62 1.56 -23.66 5.60
N TYR A 63 2.63 -23.71 6.37
CA TYR A 63 3.10 -22.57 7.15
C TYR A 63 4.63 -22.56 7.15
N ILE A 64 5.24 -21.39 6.94
CA ILE A 64 6.69 -21.21 7.04
C ILE A 64 7.03 -20.85 8.47
N ASP A 65 7.80 -21.72 9.13
CA ASP A 65 8.24 -21.56 10.51
C ASP A 65 9.74 -21.20 10.59
N LEU A 66 10.17 -20.69 11.75
CA LEU A 66 11.55 -20.35 12.01
C LEU A 66 12.38 -21.59 12.41
N LEU A 67 13.66 -21.58 12.03
CA LEU A 67 14.64 -22.57 12.46
C LEU A 67 14.90 -22.43 13.97
N GLY A 68 14.25 -23.26 14.78
CA GLY A 68 14.49 -23.32 16.23
C GLY A 68 13.37 -23.93 17.07
N ASP A 69 12.12 -23.89 16.59
CA ASP A 69 10.93 -24.29 17.38
C ASP A 69 10.43 -25.72 17.08
N SER A 70 11.30 -26.59 16.57
CA SER A 70 10.94 -27.97 16.21
C SER A 70 10.50 -28.83 17.41
N LYS A 71 10.66 -28.36 18.65
CA LYS A 71 10.12 -29.00 19.86
C LYS A 71 8.74 -28.49 20.27
N GLU A 72 8.32 -27.30 19.83
CA GLU A 72 6.98 -26.75 20.08
C GLU A 72 5.99 -27.03 18.94
N ALA A 73 6.48 -27.35 17.73
CA ALA A 73 5.67 -27.75 16.57
C ALA A 73 4.77 -28.99 16.81
N SER A 74 4.99 -29.73 17.90
CA SER A 74 4.16 -30.87 18.33
C SER A 74 2.86 -30.46 19.07
N ASN A 75 2.72 -29.18 19.44
CA ASN A 75 1.48 -28.65 20.00
C ASN A 75 0.54 -28.23 18.86
N VAL A 76 -0.15 -29.22 18.29
CA VAL A 76 -1.14 -29.11 17.20
C VAL A 76 -2.22 -28.03 17.44
N ASN A 77 -2.40 -27.59 18.69
CA ASN A 77 -3.36 -26.55 19.11
C ASN A 77 -2.84 -25.09 19.03
N LYS A 78 -1.57 -24.82 18.66
CA LYS A 78 -1.00 -23.46 18.71
C LYS A 78 -1.22 -22.63 17.43
N PHE A 79 -1.68 -23.25 16.34
CA PHE A 79 -1.78 -22.63 15.00
C PHE A 79 -3.23 -22.56 14.48
N MET A 80 -4.20 -22.18 15.32
CA MET A 80 -5.64 -22.23 15.01
C MET A 80 -6.16 -21.16 14.02
N GLY A 81 -5.27 -20.53 13.25
CA GLY A 81 -5.62 -19.60 12.17
C GLY A 81 -4.42 -18.77 11.74
N HIS A 82 -4.16 -18.71 10.44
CA HIS A 82 -3.09 -17.91 9.86
C HIS A 82 -3.57 -17.12 8.65
N HIS A 83 -2.82 -16.07 8.32
CA HIS A 83 -3.07 -15.20 7.19
C HIS A 83 -1.81 -14.98 6.36
N GLY A 84 -1.91 -14.14 5.32
CA GLY A 84 -0.81 -13.81 4.43
C GLY A 84 -0.70 -14.73 3.22
N TYR A 85 -1.62 -15.69 3.05
CA TYR A 85 -1.72 -16.46 1.83
C TYR A 85 -2.14 -15.57 0.65
N ASP A 86 -2.01 -16.11 -0.56
CA ASP A 86 -2.42 -15.42 -1.79
C ASP A 86 -3.93 -15.09 -1.76
N PRO A 87 -4.32 -13.80 -1.79
CA PRO A 87 -5.71 -13.39 -1.67
C PRO A 87 -6.56 -13.70 -2.92
N GLU A 88 -5.94 -13.99 -4.06
CA GLU A 88 -6.66 -14.43 -5.26
C GLU A 88 -6.94 -15.93 -5.25
N GLU A 89 -6.09 -16.72 -4.59
CA GLU A 89 -6.23 -18.18 -4.52
C GLU A 89 -6.98 -18.67 -3.28
N VAL A 90 -6.96 -17.89 -2.19
CA VAL A 90 -7.52 -18.28 -0.88
C VAL A 90 -8.66 -17.36 -0.49
N GLU A 91 -9.89 -17.85 -0.59
CA GLU A 91 -11.09 -17.06 -0.25
C GLU A 91 -11.11 -16.56 1.20
N ASP A 92 -10.53 -17.31 2.14
CA ASP A 92 -10.42 -16.94 3.56
C ASP A 92 -9.60 -15.66 3.78
N MET A 93 -8.78 -15.23 2.81
CA MET A 93 -8.01 -13.98 2.86
C MET A 93 -8.83 -12.76 2.40
N ARG A 94 -10.04 -12.96 1.89
CA ARG A 94 -10.95 -11.87 1.54
C ARG A 94 -11.51 -11.22 2.81
N THR A 95 -11.67 -9.91 2.78
CA THR A 95 -12.20 -9.12 3.90
C THR A 95 -13.58 -8.56 3.60
N ILE A 96 -14.20 -7.94 4.61
CA ILE A 96 -15.53 -7.34 4.53
C ILE A 96 -15.39 -5.85 4.23
N PHE A 97 -16.23 -5.34 3.33
CA PHE A 97 -16.46 -3.92 3.14
C PHE A 97 -17.95 -3.61 3.33
N LEU A 98 -18.27 -2.67 4.21
CA LEU A 98 -19.63 -2.21 4.49
C LEU A 98 -19.65 -0.68 4.54
N ALA A 99 -20.55 -0.07 3.78
CA ALA A 99 -20.72 1.38 3.75
C ALA A 99 -22.21 1.74 3.85
N THR A 100 -22.52 2.73 4.69
CA THR A 100 -23.87 3.27 4.85
C THR A 100 -23.77 4.79 4.96
N GLY A 101 -24.61 5.52 4.21
CA GLY A 101 -24.64 6.96 4.23
C GLY A 101 -25.57 7.53 3.16
N PRO A 102 -25.80 8.85 3.13
CA PRO A 102 -26.67 9.51 2.16
C PRO A 102 -26.16 9.39 0.71
N ASP A 103 -24.84 9.29 0.52
CA ASP A 103 -24.23 9.21 -0.82
C ASP A 103 -24.28 7.81 -1.41
N PHE A 104 -24.43 6.77 -0.57
CA PHE A 104 -24.45 5.38 -0.99
C PHE A 104 -25.88 4.91 -1.32
N LYS A 105 -25.99 3.99 -2.29
CA LYS A 105 -27.25 3.27 -2.55
C LYS A 105 -27.60 2.40 -1.34
N LYS A 106 -28.87 2.42 -0.95
CA LYS A 106 -29.39 1.61 0.15
C LYS A 106 -29.61 0.16 -0.30
N GLY A 107 -29.32 -0.79 0.58
CA GLY A 107 -29.64 -2.21 0.38
C GLY A 107 -28.95 -2.86 -0.84
N ARG A 108 -27.83 -2.30 -1.31
CA ARG A 108 -27.08 -2.87 -2.44
C ARG A 108 -25.91 -3.72 -1.97
N LYS A 109 -25.80 -4.89 -2.61
CA LYS A 109 -24.57 -5.67 -2.67
C LYS A 109 -23.84 -5.32 -3.96
N THR A 110 -22.54 -5.08 -3.88
CA THR A 110 -21.68 -4.86 -5.03
C THR A 110 -20.87 -6.10 -5.37
N GLU A 111 -20.21 -6.07 -6.51
CA GLU A 111 -19.13 -7.01 -6.81
C GLU A 111 -17.96 -6.83 -5.83
N ALA A 112 -17.05 -7.80 -5.84
CA ALA A 112 -15.81 -7.73 -5.09
C ALA A 112 -14.98 -6.51 -5.52
N LEU A 113 -14.29 -5.92 -4.56
CA LEU A 113 -13.47 -4.73 -4.74
C LEU A 113 -12.03 -5.05 -4.36
N HIS A 114 -11.10 -4.29 -4.91
CA HIS A 114 -9.74 -4.27 -4.38
C HIS A 114 -9.65 -3.24 -3.26
N ILE A 115 -8.84 -3.54 -2.24
CA ILE A 115 -8.63 -2.61 -1.11
C ILE A 115 -8.08 -1.24 -1.58
N THR A 116 -7.37 -1.22 -2.71
CA THR A 116 -6.87 -0.01 -3.38
C THR A 116 -7.99 0.91 -3.85
N ASP A 117 -9.17 0.37 -4.19
CA ASP A 117 -10.31 1.16 -4.67
C ASP A 117 -10.94 2.01 -3.54
N ILE A 118 -10.74 1.62 -2.28
CA ILE A 118 -11.36 2.28 -1.11
C ILE A 118 -10.88 3.74 -0.97
N TYR A 119 -9.64 4.05 -1.38
CA TYR A 119 -9.14 5.42 -1.36
C TYR A 119 -10.04 6.37 -2.18
N ASN A 120 -10.42 5.94 -3.38
CA ASN A 120 -11.31 6.71 -4.26
C ASN A 120 -12.72 6.88 -3.65
N VAL A 121 -13.22 5.86 -2.95
CA VAL A 121 -14.50 5.95 -2.21
C VAL A 121 -14.42 7.01 -1.11
N MET A 122 -13.35 7.00 -0.32
CA MET A 122 -13.15 7.98 0.76
C MET A 122 -13.05 9.41 0.21
N CYS A 123 -12.25 9.62 -0.85
CA CYS A 123 -12.15 10.93 -1.51
C CYS A 123 -13.52 11.42 -2.01
N LYS A 124 -14.33 10.52 -2.58
CA LYS A 124 -15.67 10.88 -3.04
C LYS A 124 -16.61 11.31 -1.92
N VAL A 125 -16.63 10.56 -0.81
CA VAL A 125 -17.50 10.87 0.35
C VAL A 125 -17.09 12.16 1.04
N LEU A 126 -15.79 12.46 1.08
CA LEU A 126 -15.25 13.70 1.66
C LEU A 126 -15.31 14.90 0.71
N ASP A 127 -15.75 14.69 -0.54
CA ASP A 127 -15.75 15.68 -1.62
C ASP A 127 -14.37 16.33 -1.85
N ILE A 128 -13.31 15.52 -1.82
CA ILE A 128 -11.94 15.95 -2.10
C ILE A 128 -11.40 15.30 -3.37
N PRO A 129 -10.53 16.01 -4.14
CA PRO A 129 -9.86 15.43 -5.28
C PRO A 129 -8.98 14.24 -4.88
N ALA A 130 -9.15 13.13 -5.60
CA ALA A 130 -8.27 11.97 -5.46
C ALA A 130 -6.91 12.26 -6.10
N LEU A 131 -5.82 11.97 -5.39
CA LEU A 131 -4.48 12.00 -5.97
C LEU A 131 -4.22 10.74 -6.80
N PRO A 132 -3.18 10.73 -7.67
CA PRO A 132 -2.80 9.54 -8.42
C PRO A 132 -2.61 8.32 -7.51
N ASN A 133 -3.36 7.24 -7.80
CA ASN A 133 -3.37 6.01 -7.01
C ASN A 133 -3.69 4.81 -7.92
N ASN A 134 -3.59 3.59 -7.37
CA ASN A 134 -3.81 2.35 -8.12
C ASN A 134 -5.24 1.80 -8.03
N GLY A 135 -6.17 2.50 -7.39
CA GLY A 135 -7.58 2.14 -7.35
C GLY A 135 -8.32 2.53 -8.63
N SER A 136 -9.30 1.74 -9.02
CA SER A 136 -10.15 1.97 -10.19
C SER A 136 -11.51 2.54 -9.80
N TRP A 137 -11.86 3.73 -10.31
CA TRP A 137 -13.18 4.34 -10.07
C TRP A 137 -14.31 3.47 -10.61
N GLU A 138 -14.09 2.79 -11.74
CA GLU A 138 -15.08 1.97 -12.41
C GLU A 138 -15.60 0.84 -11.51
N ASN A 139 -14.76 0.33 -10.61
CA ASN A 139 -15.12 -0.73 -9.67
C ASN A 139 -16.11 -0.25 -8.60
N VAL A 140 -16.06 1.04 -8.22
CA VAL A 140 -16.79 1.57 -7.05
C VAL A 140 -17.89 2.57 -7.39
N LYS A 141 -17.88 3.18 -8.58
CA LYS A 141 -18.86 4.22 -8.96
C LYS A 141 -20.32 3.77 -8.84
N SER A 142 -20.58 2.48 -9.07
CA SER A 142 -21.94 1.93 -9.02
C SER A 142 -22.54 1.91 -7.61
N MET A 143 -21.72 2.06 -6.56
CA MET A 143 -22.13 2.11 -5.15
C MET A 143 -22.90 3.37 -4.78
N PHE A 144 -22.66 4.47 -5.50
CA PHE A 144 -23.19 5.78 -5.17
C PHE A 144 -24.58 6.01 -5.76
N ALA A 145 -25.43 6.74 -5.03
CA ALA A 145 -26.82 6.97 -5.36
C ALA A 145 -27.02 7.95 -6.54
N LYS A 146 -26.14 8.94 -6.66
CA LYS A 146 -26.12 9.90 -7.78
C LYS A 146 -25.06 9.47 -8.80
N GLU A 147 -25.32 9.70 -10.08
CA GLU A 147 -24.26 9.62 -11.08
C GLU A 147 -23.09 10.49 -10.60
N SER A 148 -21.94 9.85 -10.47
CA SER A 148 -20.82 10.42 -9.75
C SER A 148 -19.54 10.20 -10.54
N HIS A 149 -18.80 11.30 -10.66
CA HIS A 149 -17.42 11.29 -11.07
C HIS A 149 -16.56 11.52 -9.82
N LEU A 150 -15.32 11.02 -9.86
CA LEU A 150 -14.32 11.44 -8.89
C LEU A 150 -14.14 12.95 -9.00
N PRO A 151 -14.02 13.67 -7.88
CA PRO A 151 -13.62 15.07 -7.92
C PRO A 151 -12.26 15.14 -8.62
N VAL A 152 -12.20 15.89 -9.71
CA VAL A 152 -11.00 16.02 -10.53
C VAL A 152 -10.06 17.02 -9.84
N VAL A 153 -8.77 16.70 -9.79
CA VAL A 153 -7.75 17.70 -9.44
C VAL A 153 -7.80 18.75 -10.54
N ASP A 154 -8.24 19.96 -10.21
CA ASP A 154 -8.20 21.07 -11.15
C ASP A 154 -6.73 21.39 -11.48
N SER A 155 -6.25 20.80 -12.58
CA SER A 155 -4.93 21.09 -13.16
C SER A 155 -4.85 22.52 -13.71
N GLY A 156 -5.98 23.25 -13.71
CA GLY A 156 -6.09 24.67 -14.06
C GLY A 156 -5.82 25.64 -12.90
N ALA A 157 -5.77 25.17 -11.64
CA ALA A 157 -5.16 25.95 -10.57
C ALA A 157 -3.64 25.79 -10.68
N SER A 158 -3.05 26.46 -11.67
CA SER A 158 -1.73 27.04 -11.45
C SER A 158 -1.84 27.78 -10.12
N LEU A 159 -1.29 27.20 -9.05
CA LEU A 159 -0.77 27.98 -7.94
C LEU A 159 0.25 28.90 -8.61
N THR A 160 -0.24 30.01 -9.14
CA THR A 160 0.57 30.99 -9.80
C THR A 160 1.69 31.28 -8.83
N VAL A 161 2.92 31.16 -9.33
CA VAL A 161 4.18 31.36 -8.61
C VAL A 161 4.21 32.73 -7.88
N ASN A 162 3.22 33.59 -8.16
CA ASN A 162 2.81 34.76 -7.40
C ASN A 162 2.81 34.60 -5.88
N ASN A 163 2.46 33.44 -5.30
CA ASN A 163 2.37 33.35 -3.83
C ASN A 163 3.74 33.29 -3.12
N HIS A 164 4.78 32.77 -3.79
CA HIS A 164 6.13 32.77 -3.22
C HIS A 164 6.80 34.15 -3.34
N TYR A 165 6.63 34.82 -4.48
CA TYR A 165 7.09 36.20 -4.65
C TYR A 165 6.34 37.19 -3.74
N PHE A 166 5.05 36.96 -3.49
CA PHE A 166 4.26 37.80 -2.59
C PHE A 166 4.74 37.66 -1.13
N MET A 167 4.97 36.43 -0.66
CA MET A 167 5.58 36.18 0.66
C MET A 167 6.96 36.83 0.77
N CYS A 168 7.85 36.63 -0.21
CA CYS A 168 9.17 37.26 -0.20
C CYS A 168 9.10 38.79 -0.21
N ALA A 169 8.19 39.40 -0.99
CA ALA A 169 8.03 40.85 -1.06
C ALA A 169 7.52 41.46 0.27
N VAL A 170 6.62 40.77 0.97
CA VAL A 170 6.14 41.21 2.30
C VAL A 170 7.28 41.14 3.34
N PHE A 171 8.11 40.10 3.31
CA PHE A 171 9.25 40.01 4.23
C PHE A 171 10.34 41.05 3.95
N VAL A 172 10.63 41.34 2.68
CA VAL A 172 11.64 42.35 2.31
C VAL A 172 11.16 43.76 2.65
N THR A 173 9.91 44.09 2.37
CA THR A 173 9.36 45.43 2.67
C THR A 173 9.26 45.70 4.16
N THR A 174 8.83 44.72 4.96
CA THR A 174 8.80 44.85 6.42
C THR A 174 10.20 44.99 7.02
N PHE A 175 11.20 44.25 6.52
CA PHE A 175 12.59 44.42 6.96
C PHE A 175 13.15 45.81 6.64
N ILE A 176 12.90 46.33 5.44
CA ILE A 176 13.37 47.67 5.04
C ILE A 176 12.70 48.76 5.90
N GLN A 177 11.39 48.63 6.18
CA GLN A 177 10.68 49.59 7.03
C GLN A 177 11.18 49.58 8.48
N VAL A 178 11.43 48.40 9.05
CA VAL A 178 12.00 48.28 10.40
C VAL A 178 13.40 48.88 10.45
N PHE A 179 14.24 48.60 9.45
CA PHE A 179 15.60 49.14 9.39
C PHE A 179 15.60 50.67 9.23
N SER A 180 14.74 51.20 8.37
CA SER A 180 14.57 52.65 8.17
C SER A 180 14.05 53.36 9.43
N MET A 181 13.10 52.74 10.15
CA MET A 181 12.64 53.23 11.46
C MET A 181 13.73 53.19 12.52
N MET A 182 14.60 52.17 12.50
CA MET A 182 15.72 52.09 13.43
C MET A 182 16.76 53.18 13.12
N THR A 183 17.14 53.38 11.86
CA THR A 183 18.12 54.42 11.48
C THR A 183 17.59 55.84 11.71
N SER A 184 16.29 56.09 11.54
CA SER A 184 15.67 57.39 11.81
C SER A 184 15.60 57.75 13.30
N ARG A 185 15.83 56.80 14.21
CA ARG A 185 15.89 57.07 15.66
C ARG A 185 17.30 57.36 16.19
N TYR A 186 18.32 57.27 15.33
CA TYR A 186 19.72 57.52 15.67
C TYR A 186 20.34 58.73 14.94
N LEU A 187 19.50 59.54 14.28
CA LEU A 187 19.80 60.90 13.79
C LEU A 187 18.83 61.87 14.46
#